data_AF-A0A6N8U8P2-F1
#
_entry.id   AF-A0A6N8U8P2-F1
#
_cell.length_a   1.000
_cell.length_b   1.000
_cell.length_c   1.000
_cell.angle_alpha   90.00
_cell.angle_beta   90.00
_cell.angle_gamma   90.00
#
_symmetry.space_group_name_H-M   'P 1'
#
loop_
_entity.id
_entity.type
_entity.pdbx_description
1 polymer ?
#
loop_
_entity_poly.entity_id
_entity_poly.type
_entity_poly.pdbx_seq_one_letter_code
_entity_poly.pdbx_strand_id
1 'polypeptide(L)'
;MFYNLLYFNENLYDTYYAFASAGQAVEFREIESQTDKGAQLGFDSTQFGLGKSSVIKGEIINNAPSKLISLEKSLEHNDYFVDFETGDPLRHIEDLSRRMIFRATMPLKIHEDFDMYEMSHLMKTQLINSGLMGSTSDDADLFNMVFDFDKVKLPVYNNDMDTLIFSRIHKDCILIEENEFDELGEDNIILAKVKRIYEGTFTLFDPLKDFMNLDSNARKVMENDIGNQKQLQPIIMDANAIEVEIIAIYS
;
A
#
# COMPACT_ATOMS: atom_id res chain seq x y z
N MET A 1 11.04 -18.91 -3.55
CA MET A 1 10.83 -18.28 -2.25
C MET A 1 9.33 -18.17 -2.08
N PHE A 2 8.76 -18.66 -0.97
CA PHE A 2 7.35 -18.47 -0.67
C PHE A 2 7.28 -17.25 0.24
N TYR A 3 6.77 -16.13 -0.27
CA TYR A 3 6.52 -14.94 0.52
C TYR A 3 5.28 -15.16 1.37
N ASN A 4 5.35 -14.83 2.65
CA ASN A 4 4.16 -14.66 3.47
C ASN A 4 3.68 -13.22 3.30
N LEU A 5 2.70 -12.99 2.42
CA LEU A 5 2.22 -11.62 2.15
C LEU A 5 1.20 -11.20 3.20
N LEU A 6 1.48 -10.08 3.86
CA LEU A 6 0.58 -9.42 4.81
C LEU A 6 -0.28 -8.35 4.12
N TYR A 7 0.26 -7.73 3.07
CA TYR A 7 -0.40 -6.65 2.33
C TYR A 7 0.03 -6.67 0.86
N PHE A 8 -0.91 -6.44 -0.05
CA PHE A 8 -0.62 -6.29 -1.48
C PHE A 8 -1.61 -5.34 -2.17
N ASN A 9 -1.08 -4.23 -2.71
CA ASN A 9 -1.88 -3.28 -3.49
C ASN A 9 -1.71 -3.53 -4.99
N GLU A 10 -2.67 -4.22 -5.59
CA GLU A 10 -2.64 -4.61 -7.00
C GLU A 10 -2.64 -3.39 -7.95
N ASN A 11 -3.35 -2.31 -7.60
CA ASN A 11 -3.40 -1.09 -8.41
C ASN A 11 -2.03 -0.38 -8.47
N LEU A 12 -1.33 -0.32 -7.33
CA LEU A 12 0.03 0.22 -7.28
C LEU A 12 1.01 -0.70 -7.99
N TYR A 13 0.88 -2.02 -7.83
CA TYR A 13 1.66 -3.00 -8.60
C TYR A 13 1.52 -2.75 -10.10
N ASP A 14 0.30 -2.71 -10.65
CA ASP A 14 0.08 -2.55 -12.09
C ASP A 14 0.69 -1.23 -12.61
N THR A 15 0.59 -0.17 -11.81
CA THR A 15 1.16 1.15 -12.13
C THR A 15 2.68 1.10 -12.20
N TYR A 16 3.34 0.57 -11.18
CA TYR A 16 4.81 0.58 -11.10
C TYR A 16 5.46 -0.52 -11.92
N TYR A 17 4.78 -1.65 -12.11
CA TYR A 17 5.22 -2.68 -13.04
C TYR A 17 5.24 -2.13 -14.46
N ALA A 18 4.18 -1.42 -14.90
CA ALA A 18 4.17 -0.76 -16.20
C ALA A 18 5.29 0.28 -16.35
N PHE A 19 5.59 1.05 -15.30
CA PHE A 19 6.70 2.00 -15.29
C PHE A 19 8.07 1.32 -15.41
N ALA A 20 8.31 0.27 -14.63
CA ALA A 20 9.55 -0.51 -14.66
C ALA A 20 9.75 -1.19 -16.03
N SER A 21 8.70 -1.80 -16.57
CA SER A 21 8.74 -2.43 -17.90
C SER A 21 8.87 -1.43 -19.05
N ALA A 22 8.33 -0.22 -18.93
CA ALA A 22 8.52 0.84 -19.93
C ALA A 22 9.99 1.32 -19.99
N GLY A 23 10.70 1.31 -18.87
CA GLY A 23 12.14 1.52 -18.83
C GLY A 23 12.92 0.44 -19.59
N GLN A 24 12.44 -0.80 -19.54
CA GLN A 24 12.99 -1.92 -20.33
C GLN A 24 12.54 -1.92 -21.80
N ALA A 25 11.48 -1.19 -22.18
CA ALA A 25 10.92 -1.14 -23.53
C ALA A 25 11.85 -0.50 -24.59
N VAL A 26 12.99 0.05 -24.20
CA VAL A 26 14.06 0.47 -25.14
C VAL A 26 14.95 -0.72 -25.56
N GLU A 27 14.83 -1.88 -24.92
CA GLU A 27 15.64 -3.07 -25.22
C GLU A 27 14.84 -4.34 -25.56
N PHE A 28 13.53 -4.24 -25.79
CA PHE A 28 12.76 -5.37 -26.34
C PHE A 28 12.68 -5.28 -27.86
N ARG A 29 13.63 -5.93 -28.54
CA ARG A 29 13.40 -6.42 -29.92
C ARG A 29 12.28 -7.46 -29.87
N GLU A 30 11.16 -7.10 -30.48
CA GLU A 30 10.03 -7.93 -30.92
C GLU A 30 9.78 -9.20 -30.11
N ILE A 31 8.75 -9.14 -29.25
CA ILE A 31 7.92 -10.31 -29.02
C ILE A 31 6.50 -9.91 -29.43
N GLU A 32 6.07 -10.43 -30.58
CA GLU A 32 4.69 -10.34 -31.05
C GLU A 32 3.77 -11.00 -30.03
N SER A 33 2.99 -10.17 -29.35
CA SER A 33 1.88 -10.58 -28.49
C SER A 33 0.68 -10.89 -29.38
N GLN A 34 0.38 -12.17 -29.57
CA GLN A 34 -0.99 -12.61 -29.87
C GLN A 34 -1.65 -13.03 -28.57
N THR A 35 -2.48 -12.13 -28.05
CA THR A 35 -3.53 -12.42 -27.09
C THR A 35 -4.49 -13.46 -27.66
N ASP A 36 -4.51 -14.65 -27.07
CA ASP A 36 -5.78 -15.32 -26.79
C ASP A 36 -5.64 -16.41 -25.72
N LYS A 37 -6.75 -16.57 -25.01
CA LYS A 37 -7.03 -17.48 -23.90
C LYS A 37 -6.20 -18.78 -23.89
N GLY A 38 -5.43 -18.96 -22.81
CA GLY A 38 -4.84 -20.24 -22.42
C GLY A 38 -3.63 -20.67 -23.27
N ALA A 39 -2.48 -20.04 -23.05
CA ALA A 39 -1.23 -20.46 -23.69
C ALA A 39 -0.35 -21.26 -22.71
N GLN A 40 -0.10 -22.52 -23.07
CA GLN A 40 0.89 -23.41 -22.47
C GLN A 40 2.27 -22.97 -22.97
N LEU A 41 3.10 -22.35 -22.13
CA LEU A 41 4.47 -21.97 -22.49
C LEU A 41 5.43 -23.12 -22.15
N GLY A 42 5.88 -23.84 -23.19
CA GLY A 42 7.01 -24.76 -23.11
C GLY A 42 8.31 -24.00 -23.38
N PHE A 43 9.23 -24.00 -22.40
CA PHE A 43 10.59 -23.52 -22.61
C PHE A 43 11.47 -24.67 -23.11
N ASP A 44 11.81 -24.67 -24.39
CA ASP A 44 12.87 -25.53 -24.92
C ASP A 44 14.22 -24.92 -24.55
N SER A 45 14.80 -25.40 -23.45
CA SER A 45 16.21 -25.17 -23.17
C SER A 45 17.04 -26.12 -24.02
N THR A 46 17.63 -25.61 -25.10
CA THR A 46 18.62 -26.35 -25.89
C THR A 46 19.96 -26.32 -25.13
N GLN A 47 20.14 -27.25 -24.19
CA GLN A 47 21.46 -27.66 -23.74
C GLN A 47 21.85 -28.96 -24.43
N PHE A 48 22.90 -28.88 -25.26
CA PHE A 48 23.55 -30.03 -25.89
C PHE A 48 24.27 -30.84 -24.81
N GLY A 49 23.62 -31.89 -24.30
CA GLY A 49 24.20 -32.80 -23.31
C GLY A 49 23.23 -33.91 -22.92
N LEU A 50 23.58 -35.14 -23.28
CA LEU A 50 22.87 -36.40 -23.00
C LEU A 50 22.22 -36.48 -21.61
N GLY A 51 20.89 -36.66 -21.56
CA GLY A 51 20.21 -37.33 -20.44
C GLY A 51 18.99 -36.61 -19.89
N LYS A 52 17.80 -37.10 -20.27
CA LYS A 52 16.47 -36.82 -19.67
C LYS A 52 16.03 -35.35 -19.68
N SER A 53 15.28 -35.00 -20.73
CA SER A 53 14.36 -33.86 -20.71
C SER A 53 13.24 -34.14 -19.70
N SER A 54 13.23 -33.40 -18.59
CA SER A 54 12.04 -33.26 -17.74
C SER A 54 11.36 -31.96 -18.15
N VAL A 55 10.28 -32.07 -18.92
CA VAL A 55 9.40 -30.93 -19.22
C VAL A 55 8.66 -30.58 -17.93
N ILE A 56 9.16 -29.58 -17.21
CA ILE A 56 8.44 -29.00 -16.08
C ILE A 56 7.35 -28.12 -16.68
N LYS A 57 6.12 -28.63 -16.71
CA LYS A 57 4.93 -27.84 -17.03
C LYS A 57 4.63 -26.92 -15.85
N GLY A 58 5.09 -25.68 -15.93
CA GLY A 58 4.64 -24.62 -15.01
C GLY A 58 3.35 -24.01 -15.54
N GLU A 59 2.30 -24.01 -14.73
CA GLU A 59 1.17 -23.09 -14.94
C GLU A 59 1.58 -21.71 -14.43
N ILE A 60 1.33 -20.66 -15.22
CA ILE A 60 1.48 -19.29 -14.73
C ILE A 60 0.33 -19.04 -13.76
N ILE A 61 0.59 -19.23 -12.46
CA ILE A 61 -0.36 -18.87 -11.42
C ILE A 61 -0.25 -17.36 -11.22
N ASN A 62 -1.21 -16.62 -11.78
CA ASN A 62 -1.29 -15.17 -11.68
C ASN A 62 -1.88 -14.76 -10.32
N ASN A 63 -1.13 -15.00 -9.24
CA ASN A 63 -1.49 -14.64 -7.87
C ASN A 63 -0.56 -13.54 -7.33
N ALA A 64 -0.94 -12.91 -6.21
CA ALA A 64 -0.20 -11.80 -5.60
C ALA A 64 1.31 -12.13 -5.34
N PRO A 65 1.68 -13.30 -4.80
CA PRO A 65 3.10 -13.67 -4.67
C PRO A 65 3.86 -13.67 -6.00
N SER A 66 3.30 -14.28 -7.05
CA SER A 66 3.93 -14.32 -8.38
C SER A 66 4.07 -12.91 -8.98
N LYS A 67 3.09 -12.04 -8.78
CA LYS A 67 3.14 -10.63 -9.19
C LYS A 67 4.27 -9.88 -8.47
N LEU A 68 4.35 -10.01 -7.15
CA LEU A 68 5.41 -9.40 -6.36
C LEU A 68 6.81 -9.82 -6.84
N ILE A 69 7.04 -11.13 -7.04
CA ILE A 69 8.31 -11.66 -7.58
C ILE A 69 8.63 -11.02 -8.94
N SER A 70 7.61 -10.83 -9.79
CA SER A 70 7.80 -10.27 -11.13
C SER A 70 8.15 -8.77 -11.07
N LEU A 71 7.56 -8.03 -10.14
CA LEU A 71 7.88 -6.62 -9.90
C LEU A 71 9.30 -6.45 -9.34
N GLU A 72 9.69 -7.22 -8.33
CA GLU A 72 11.05 -7.12 -7.77
C GLU A 72 12.11 -7.34 -8.86
N LYS A 73 11.92 -8.37 -9.70
CA LYS A 73 12.82 -8.64 -10.84
C LYS A 73 12.88 -7.51 -11.86
N SER A 74 11.76 -6.83 -12.12
CA SER A 74 11.76 -5.70 -13.07
C SER A 74 12.41 -4.45 -12.48
N LEU A 75 12.53 -4.37 -11.15
CA LEU A 75 13.16 -3.26 -10.43
C LEU A 75 14.67 -3.44 -10.23
N GLU A 76 15.22 -4.66 -10.25
CA GLU A 76 16.66 -4.94 -10.02
C GLU A 76 17.63 -4.06 -10.83
N HIS A 77 17.22 -3.65 -12.04
CA HIS A 77 18.04 -2.85 -12.96
C HIS A 77 17.51 -1.43 -13.14
N ASN A 78 16.62 -0.97 -12.25
CA ASN A 78 15.99 0.34 -12.35
C ASN A 78 16.77 1.37 -11.51
N ASP A 79 17.24 2.45 -12.15
CA ASP A 79 17.98 3.54 -11.47
C ASP A 79 17.19 4.23 -10.34
N TYR A 80 15.86 4.09 -10.34
CA TYR A 80 14.98 4.63 -9.30
C TYR A 80 14.63 3.59 -8.23
N PHE A 81 15.28 2.43 -8.22
CA PHE A 81 15.10 1.40 -7.20
C PHE A 81 16.28 1.35 -6.23
N VAL A 82 16.00 1.31 -4.93
CA VAL A 82 17.00 1.14 -3.87
C VAL A 82 16.65 -0.09 -3.05
N ASP A 83 17.58 -1.03 -2.96
CA ASP A 83 17.40 -2.24 -2.17
C ASP A 83 18.25 -2.22 -0.91
N PHE A 84 17.62 -1.93 0.23
CA PHE A 84 18.28 -1.92 1.53
C PHE A 84 18.49 -3.33 2.11
N GLU A 85 17.92 -4.37 1.48
CA GLU A 85 18.10 -5.76 1.94
C GLU A 85 19.42 -6.38 1.48
N THR A 86 19.86 -6.05 0.26
CA THR A 86 21.04 -6.67 -0.35
C THR A 86 22.20 -5.70 -0.58
N GLY A 87 21.95 -4.39 -0.47
CA GLY A 87 22.91 -3.34 -0.78
C GLY A 87 23.16 -2.41 0.39
N ASP A 88 22.47 -1.26 0.36
CA ASP A 88 22.80 -0.12 1.20
C ASP A 88 22.24 -0.26 2.62
N PRO A 89 22.94 0.25 3.66
CA PRO A 89 22.38 0.32 4.99
C PRO A 89 21.13 1.20 5.02
N LEU A 90 20.10 0.74 5.73
CA LEU A 90 18.85 1.50 5.96
C LEU A 90 19.06 2.91 6.56
N ARG A 91 20.26 3.21 7.08
CA ARG A 91 20.65 4.55 7.56
C ARG A 91 20.63 5.62 6.48
N HIS A 92 20.66 5.26 5.19
CA HIS A 92 20.61 6.19 4.06
C HIS A 92 19.20 6.50 3.57
N ILE A 93 18.17 6.23 4.38
CA ILE A 93 16.79 6.40 3.97
C ILE A 93 16.42 7.87 3.67
N GLU A 94 17.15 8.82 4.25
CA GLU A 94 17.03 10.25 3.97
C GLU A 94 17.50 10.64 2.56
N ASP A 95 18.33 9.81 1.92
CA ASP A 95 18.79 10.02 0.55
C ASP A 95 17.70 9.67 -0.48
N LEU A 96 16.59 9.06 -0.05
CA LEU A 96 15.47 8.73 -0.92
C LEU A 96 14.78 9.99 -1.45
N SER A 97 14.65 10.06 -2.77
CA SER A 97 13.98 11.17 -3.46
C SER A 97 12.57 10.82 -3.90
N ARG A 98 11.76 11.86 -4.14
CA ARG A 98 10.40 11.73 -4.67
C ARG A 98 10.45 11.08 -6.06
N ARG A 99 10.07 9.79 -6.13
CA ARG A 99 9.92 8.86 -7.29
C ARG A 99 10.61 7.52 -7.05
N MET A 100 11.52 7.45 -6.07
CA MET A 100 12.25 6.21 -5.81
C MET A 100 11.31 5.15 -5.24
N ILE A 101 11.51 3.92 -5.69
CA ILE A 101 10.96 2.71 -5.09
C ILE A 101 12.06 2.13 -4.22
N PHE A 102 11.72 1.66 -3.04
CA PHE A 102 12.69 1.01 -2.18
C PHE A 102 12.11 -0.25 -1.56
N ARG A 103 13.03 -1.16 -1.22
CA ARG A 103 12.75 -2.35 -0.43
C ARG A 103 13.56 -2.30 0.86
N ALA A 104 12.92 -2.53 1.99
CA ALA A 104 13.54 -2.48 3.30
C ALA A 104 12.76 -3.27 4.35
N THR A 105 13.47 -3.91 5.26
CA THR A 105 12.93 -4.49 6.48
C THR A 105 12.67 -3.40 7.49
N MET A 106 11.40 -3.20 7.86
CA MET A 106 11.04 -2.33 8.98
C MET A 106 9.69 -2.71 9.59
N PRO A 107 9.57 -2.64 10.93
CA PRO A 107 8.29 -2.82 11.59
C PRO A 107 7.38 -1.62 11.38
N LEU A 108 6.12 -1.85 11.09
CA LEU A 108 5.10 -0.81 10.95
C LEU A 108 4.11 -0.88 12.10
N LYS A 109 3.79 0.27 12.69
CA LYS A 109 2.83 0.40 13.78
C LYS A 109 1.61 1.16 13.29
N ILE A 110 0.43 0.72 13.71
CA ILE A 110 -0.78 1.54 13.61
C ILE A 110 -0.72 2.59 14.72
N HIS A 111 -1.07 3.84 14.42
CA HIS A 111 -1.03 4.92 15.41
C HIS A 111 -2.00 4.63 16.57
N GLU A 112 -1.58 4.86 17.81
CA GLU A 112 -2.39 4.54 19.01
C GLU A 112 -3.68 5.35 19.09
N ASP A 113 -3.64 6.63 18.68
CA ASP A 113 -4.83 7.48 18.57
C ASP A 113 -5.81 7.05 17.45
N PHE A 114 -5.47 6.03 16.65
CA PHE A 114 -6.35 5.49 15.63
C PHE A 114 -7.09 4.25 16.17
N ASP A 115 -8.35 4.45 16.58
CA ASP A 115 -9.29 3.37 16.87
C ASP A 115 -10.41 3.36 15.81
N MET A 116 -10.43 2.35 14.94
CA MET A 116 -11.42 2.25 13.86
C MET A 116 -12.87 2.20 14.38
N TYR A 117 -13.12 1.53 15.51
CA TYR A 117 -14.45 1.41 16.09
C TYR A 117 -14.91 2.73 16.69
N GLU A 118 -14.07 3.38 17.48
CA GLU A 118 -14.39 4.69 18.04
C GLU A 118 -14.56 5.73 16.93
N MET A 119 -13.68 5.74 15.94
CA MET A 119 -13.73 6.65 14.80
C MET A 119 -14.99 6.47 13.97
N SER A 120 -15.38 5.23 13.66
CA SER A 120 -16.63 4.96 12.94
C SER A 120 -17.87 5.35 13.75
N HIS A 121 -17.86 5.14 15.06
CA HIS A 121 -18.96 5.49 15.95
C HIS A 121 -19.13 7.01 16.09
N LEU A 122 -18.03 7.73 16.31
CA LEU A 122 -18.02 9.20 16.38
C LEU A 122 -18.46 9.80 15.05
N MET A 123 -17.92 9.31 13.93
CA MET A 123 -18.31 9.78 12.59
C MET A 123 -19.79 9.54 12.30
N LYS A 124 -20.33 8.35 12.62
CA LYS A 124 -21.77 8.07 12.47
C LYS A 124 -22.62 9.07 13.24
N THR A 125 -22.25 9.31 14.50
CA THR A 125 -22.93 10.29 15.36
C THR A 125 -22.92 11.69 14.73
N GLN A 126 -21.79 12.11 14.17
CA GLN A 126 -21.66 13.43 13.52
C GLN A 126 -22.46 13.55 12.21
N LEU A 127 -22.55 12.48 11.41
CA LEU A 127 -23.38 12.47 10.20
C LEU A 127 -24.88 12.58 10.52
N ILE A 128 -25.33 11.94 11.60
CA ILE A 128 -26.70 12.07 12.09
C ILE A 128 -26.96 13.50 12.59
N ASN A 129 -26.04 14.06 13.39
CA ASN A 129 -26.17 15.41 13.93
C ASN A 129 -26.19 16.50 12.85
N SER A 130 -25.39 16.32 11.79
CA SER A 130 -25.35 17.24 10.64
C SER A 130 -26.53 17.07 9.67
N GLY A 131 -27.43 16.11 9.93
CA GLY A 131 -28.60 15.84 9.08
C GLY A 131 -28.25 15.21 7.73
N LEU A 132 -27.01 14.73 7.58
CA LEU A 132 -26.54 14.04 6.37
C LEU A 132 -26.94 12.56 6.36
N MET A 133 -27.35 12.01 7.50
CA MET A 133 -27.80 10.64 7.67
C MET A 133 -29.05 10.63 8.55
N GLY A 134 -30.09 9.89 8.17
CA GLY A 134 -31.27 9.72 9.00
C GLY A 134 -31.01 8.82 10.22
N SER A 135 -31.97 8.82 11.14
CA SER A 135 -31.89 8.04 12.39
C SER A 135 -32.46 6.61 12.26
N THR A 136 -32.82 6.16 11.05
CA THR A 136 -33.57 4.91 10.80
C THR A 136 -32.84 3.97 9.84
N SER A 137 -33.13 2.67 9.88
CA SER A 137 -32.36 1.61 9.20
C SER A 137 -32.27 1.68 7.67
N ASP A 138 -33.10 2.50 7.01
CA ASP A 138 -32.97 2.78 5.56
C ASP A 138 -31.68 3.55 5.22
N ASP A 139 -31.00 4.11 6.22
CA ASP A 139 -29.68 4.72 6.09
C ASP A 139 -28.54 3.69 6.08
N ALA A 140 -28.79 2.38 6.16
CA ALA A 140 -27.73 1.37 6.10
C ALA A 140 -26.99 1.38 4.75
N ASP A 141 -27.70 1.65 3.65
CA ASP A 141 -27.08 1.78 2.32
C ASP A 141 -26.27 3.08 2.20
N LEU A 142 -26.76 4.18 2.80
CA LEU A 142 -26.02 5.44 2.89
C LEU A 142 -24.78 5.30 3.79
N PHE A 143 -24.91 4.54 4.88
CA PHE A 143 -23.84 4.19 5.79
C PHE A 143 -22.76 3.40 5.09
N ASN A 144 -23.12 2.34 4.36
CA ASN A 144 -22.17 1.51 3.62
C ASN A 144 -21.56 2.27 2.41
N MET A 145 -22.30 3.22 1.83
CA MET A 145 -21.77 4.09 0.77
C MET A 145 -20.73 5.10 1.30
N VAL A 146 -20.97 5.66 2.48
CA VAL A 146 -20.12 6.68 3.11
C VAL A 146 -18.92 6.04 3.82
N PHE A 147 -19.17 4.92 4.51
CA PHE A 147 -18.20 4.06 5.18
C PHE A 147 -18.09 2.74 4.43
N ASP A 148 -17.59 2.80 3.20
CA ASP A 148 -17.10 1.59 2.54
C ASP A 148 -15.87 1.12 3.35
N PHE A 149 -16.13 0.32 4.39
CA PHE A 149 -15.15 -0.05 5.42
C PHE A 149 -13.92 -0.74 4.82
N ASP A 150 -14.10 -1.39 3.68
CA ASP A 150 -13.03 -2.04 2.92
C ASP A 150 -12.08 -1.00 2.31
N LYS A 151 -12.55 0.23 2.02
CA LYS A 151 -11.73 1.33 1.49
C LYS A 151 -11.08 2.20 2.56
N VAL A 152 -11.32 1.92 3.84
CA VAL A 152 -10.71 2.65 4.95
C VAL A 152 -9.19 2.59 4.84
N LYS A 153 -8.56 3.74 5.03
CA LYS A 153 -7.11 3.83 5.10
C LYS A 153 -6.65 3.73 6.55
N LEU A 154 -5.79 2.78 6.84
CA LEU A 154 -5.12 2.64 8.13
C LEU A 154 -3.82 3.45 8.12
N PRO A 155 -3.61 4.35 9.10
CA PRO A 155 -2.35 5.05 9.25
C PRO A 155 -1.30 4.11 9.86
N VAL A 156 -0.29 3.77 9.06
CA VAL A 156 0.86 2.99 9.51
C VAL A 156 2.12 3.84 9.47
N TYR A 157 3.00 3.64 10.44
CA TYR A 157 4.25 4.39 10.52
C TYR A 157 5.37 3.59 11.18
N ASN A 158 6.61 3.94 10.85
CA ASN A 158 7.82 3.57 11.56
C ASN A 158 8.51 4.85 12.04
N ASN A 159 8.89 4.87 13.32
CA ASN A 159 9.59 5.98 13.97
C ASN A 159 10.87 5.52 14.69
N ASP A 160 11.41 4.36 14.30
CA ASP A 160 12.61 3.81 14.94
C ASP A 160 13.90 4.47 14.42
N MET A 161 13.78 5.26 13.34
CA MET A 161 14.84 6.03 12.70
C MET A 161 14.67 7.54 12.95
N ASP A 162 15.72 8.33 12.67
CA ASP A 162 15.69 9.79 12.79
C ASP A 162 14.63 10.45 11.87
N THR A 163 14.35 9.80 10.73
CA THR A 163 13.29 10.19 9.80
C THR A 163 12.14 9.20 9.89
N LEU A 164 10.93 9.71 10.12
CA LEU A 164 9.71 8.90 10.23
C LEU A 164 9.23 8.46 8.85
N ILE A 165 8.85 7.20 8.69
CA ILE A 165 8.20 6.70 7.49
C ILE A 165 6.73 6.45 7.80
N PHE A 166 5.84 6.91 6.93
CA PHE A 166 4.42 6.62 7.11
C PHE A 166 3.70 6.39 5.79
N SER A 167 2.61 5.65 5.90
CA SER A 167 1.70 5.33 4.80
C SER A 167 0.26 5.29 5.31
N ARG A 168 -0.66 5.34 4.36
CA ARG A 168 -2.10 5.19 4.57
C ARG A 168 -2.54 3.96 3.77
N ILE A 169 -2.43 2.78 4.35
CA ILE A 169 -2.69 1.51 3.65
C ILE A 169 -4.19 1.24 3.59
N HIS A 170 -4.67 0.75 2.47
CA HIS A 170 -6.10 0.41 2.33
C HIS A 170 -6.41 -0.94 2.98
N LYS A 171 -7.50 -1.01 3.76
CA LYS A 171 -7.92 -2.23 4.46
C LYS A 171 -8.20 -3.39 3.50
N ASP A 172 -8.80 -3.12 2.35
CA ASP A 172 -9.08 -4.11 1.28
C ASP A 172 -7.84 -4.80 0.70
N CYS A 173 -6.66 -4.20 0.87
CA CYS A 173 -5.39 -4.73 0.39
C CYS A 173 -4.64 -5.54 1.46
N ILE A 174 -5.15 -5.60 2.70
CA ILE A 174 -4.58 -6.41 3.79
C ILE A 174 -5.01 -7.87 3.61
N LEU A 175 -4.07 -8.79 3.77
CA LEU A 175 -4.25 -10.22 3.54
C LEU A 175 -4.27 -11.06 4.83
N ILE A 176 -4.10 -10.40 5.98
CA ILE A 176 -4.21 -10.96 7.33
C ILE A 176 -5.51 -10.55 8.00
N GLU A 177 -5.90 -11.27 9.06
CA GLU A 177 -7.11 -10.95 9.82
C GLU A 177 -6.89 -9.73 10.75
N GLU A 178 -7.98 -9.10 11.21
CA GLU A 178 -7.90 -7.88 12.03
C GLU A 178 -7.21 -8.11 13.39
N ASN A 179 -7.37 -9.31 13.97
CA ASN A 179 -6.68 -9.76 15.18
C ASN A 179 -5.19 -10.07 14.96
N GLU A 180 -4.71 -10.04 13.72
CA GLU A 180 -3.31 -10.29 13.35
C GLU A 180 -2.59 -8.99 12.98
N PHE A 181 -3.20 -7.80 13.14
CA PHE A 181 -2.55 -6.53 12.81
C PHE A 181 -1.24 -6.27 13.57
N ASP A 182 -1.05 -6.92 14.71
CA ASP A 182 0.22 -6.90 15.44
C ASP A 182 1.38 -7.50 14.61
N GLU A 183 1.10 -8.38 13.64
CA GLU A 183 2.09 -8.92 12.70
C GLU A 183 2.75 -7.84 11.85
N LEU A 184 2.08 -6.70 11.59
CA LEU A 184 2.69 -5.56 10.90
C LEU A 184 3.88 -4.97 11.67
N GLY A 185 3.87 -5.13 13.01
CA GLY A 185 4.91 -4.66 13.92
C GLY A 185 6.14 -5.57 14.00
N GLU A 186 6.14 -6.71 13.30
CA GLU A 186 7.33 -7.55 13.14
C GLU A 186 8.29 -6.97 12.09
N ASP A 187 9.51 -7.50 12.03
CA ASP A 187 10.54 -7.13 11.05
C ASP A 187 10.15 -7.64 9.65
N ASN A 188 9.16 -6.98 9.05
CA ASN A 188 8.65 -7.29 7.72
C ASN A 188 9.37 -6.49 6.64
N ILE A 189 9.48 -7.09 5.46
CA ILE A 189 9.96 -6.41 4.26
C ILE A 189 8.82 -5.59 3.68
N ILE A 190 9.06 -4.30 3.48
CA ILE A 190 8.18 -3.40 2.75
C ILE A 190 8.77 -3.12 1.37
N LEU A 191 7.92 -3.16 0.35
CA LEU A 191 8.22 -2.62 -0.98
C LEU A 191 7.34 -1.39 -1.17
N ALA A 192 7.96 -0.21 -1.26
CA ALA A 192 7.23 1.05 -1.24
C ALA A 192 7.84 2.11 -2.15
N LYS A 193 7.00 3.03 -2.60
CA LYS A 193 7.41 4.17 -3.43
C LYS A 193 7.32 5.47 -2.65
N VAL A 194 8.35 6.31 -2.74
CA VAL A 194 8.35 7.62 -2.09
C VAL A 194 7.36 8.56 -2.77
N LYS A 195 6.35 8.98 -2.01
CA LYS A 195 5.31 9.90 -2.47
C LYS A 195 5.67 11.34 -2.19
N ARG A 196 6.10 11.63 -0.96
CA ARG A 196 6.41 12.98 -0.50
C ARG A 196 7.36 12.98 0.70
N ILE A 197 8.15 14.03 0.81
CA ILE A 197 9.05 14.28 1.94
C ILE A 197 8.54 15.53 2.67
N TYR A 198 8.59 15.51 3.99
CA TYR A 198 8.14 16.55 4.90
C TYR A 198 9.28 16.97 5.81
N GLU A 199 9.44 18.28 5.98
CA GLU A 199 10.36 18.90 6.93
C GLU A 199 9.51 19.62 8.00
N GLY A 200 9.57 19.16 9.25
CA GLY A 200 8.79 19.71 10.37
C GLY A 200 7.37 19.16 10.50
N THR A 201 6.37 20.02 10.63
CA THR A 201 5.00 19.60 10.99
C THR A 201 4.22 19.03 9.80
N PHE A 202 3.63 17.85 9.96
CA PHE A 202 2.80 17.20 8.94
C PHE A 202 1.59 16.48 9.54
N THR A 203 0.60 16.19 8.70
CA THR A 203 -0.58 15.39 9.06
C THR A 203 -0.34 13.93 8.71
N LEU A 204 -0.25 13.08 9.74
CA LEU A 204 -0.11 11.64 9.60
C LEU A 204 -1.43 11.00 9.15
N PHE A 205 -2.54 11.41 9.78
CA PHE A 205 -3.88 10.94 9.44
C PHE A 205 -4.90 12.05 9.63
N ASP A 206 -5.81 12.22 8.67
CA ASP A 206 -6.95 13.11 8.80
C ASP A 206 -8.22 12.29 8.64
N PRO A 207 -8.96 12.03 9.73
CA PRO A 207 -10.19 11.24 9.68
C PRO A 207 -11.17 11.67 8.59
N LEU A 208 -11.34 12.97 8.35
CA LEU A 208 -12.32 13.47 7.39
C LEU A 208 -11.88 13.31 5.93
N LYS A 209 -10.56 13.16 5.71
CA LYS A 209 -9.98 12.96 4.38
C LYS A 209 -9.67 11.51 4.08
N ASP A 210 -9.21 10.77 5.07
CA ASP A 210 -8.61 9.45 4.92
C ASP A 210 -9.57 8.32 5.29
N PHE A 211 -10.54 8.57 6.18
CA PHE A 211 -11.53 7.57 6.59
C PHE A 211 -12.75 7.51 5.66
N MET A 212 -13.08 8.61 4.98
CA MET A 212 -14.32 8.74 4.23
C MET A 212 -14.12 9.11 2.77
N ASN A 213 -14.92 8.49 1.90
CA ASN A 213 -15.09 8.93 0.51
C ASN A 213 -16.11 10.06 0.39
N LEU A 214 -16.14 11.00 1.36
CA LEU A 214 -17.04 12.14 1.29
C LEU A 214 -16.65 13.08 0.15
N ASP A 215 -17.68 13.58 -0.53
CA ASP A 215 -17.50 14.72 -1.42
C ASP A 215 -17.08 15.98 -0.64
N SER A 216 -16.48 16.93 -1.36
CA SER A 216 -15.91 18.15 -0.76
C SER A 216 -16.95 19.02 -0.04
N ASN A 217 -18.25 18.92 -0.35
CA ASN A 217 -19.27 19.74 0.27
C ASN A 217 -19.71 19.15 1.61
N ALA A 218 -19.93 17.83 1.67
CA ALA A 218 -20.23 17.12 2.91
C ALA A 218 -19.09 17.31 3.94
N ARG A 219 -17.83 17.26 3.48
CA ARG A 219 -16.66 17.50 4.33
C ARG A 219 -16.67 18.90 4.96
N LYS A 220 -16.99 19.94 4.19
CA LYS A 220 -17.04 21.33 4.70
C LYS A 220 -18.14 21.53 5.75
N VAL A 221 -19.26 20.83 5.62
CA VAL A 221 -20.33 20.86 6.63
C VAL A 221 -19.82 20.24 7.93
N MET A 222 -19.18 19.07 7.85
CA MET A 222 -18.62 18.38 9.03
C MET A 222 -17.46 19.14 9.67
N GLU A 223 -16.55 19.75 8.90
CA GLU A 223 -15.43 20.54 9.43
C GLU A 223 -15.90 21.70 10.32
N ASN A 224 -17.03 22.33 9.97
CA ASN A 224 -17.61 23.43 10.76
C ASN A 224 -18.25 22.96 12.07
N ASP A 225 -18.83 21.76 12.10
CA ASP A 225 -19.45 21.19 13.30
C ASP A 225 -18.42 20.56 14.25
N ILE A 226 -17.39 19.92 13.69
CA ILE A 226 -16.36 19.18 14.44
C ILE A 226 -15.37 20.10 15.16
N GLY A 227 -15.04 21.26 14.57
CA GLY A 227 -14.13 22.24 15.17
C GLY A 227 -14.56 22.71 16.57
N ASN A 228 -15.85 22.61 16.89
CA ASN A 228 -16.40 23.00 18.19
C ASN A 228 -16.35 21.89 19.25
N GLN A 229 -16.18 20.62 18.85
CA GLN A 229 -16.27 19.46 19.75
C GLN A 229 -14.95 18.72 19.99
N LYS A 230 -13.84 19.13 19.33
CA LYS A 230 -12.51 18.46 19.39
C LYS A 230 -12.52 16.96 19.09
N GLN A 231 -13.58 16.43 18.49
CA GLN A 231 -13.64 15.05 18.03
C GLN A 231 -12.97 14.95 16.66
N LEU A 232 -12.56 13.74 16.24
CA LEU A 232 -12.07 13.48 14.87
C LEU A 232 -10.94 14.40 14.40
N GLN A 233 -10.05 14.81 15.32
CA GLN A 233 -8.95 15.71 15.00
C GLN A 233 -7.91 14.98 14.13
N PRO A 234 -7.26 15.70 13.18
CA PRO A 234 -6.13 15.14 12.48
C PRO A 234 -5.00 14.79 13.44
N ILE A 235 -4.35 13.65 13.20
CA ILE A 235 -3.12 13.25 13.88
C ILE A 235 -1.98 14.05 13.23
N ILE A 236 -1.41 14.98 13.99
CA ILE A 236 -0.34 15.88 13.55
C ILE A 236 0.95 15.49 14.28
N MET A 237 2.03 15.37 13.51
CA MET A 237 3.35 15.03 13.98
C MET A 237 4.32 16.16 13.67
N ASP A 238 5.32 16.37 14.53
CA ASP A 238 6.38 17.35 14.34
C ASP A 238 7.73 16.63 14.22
N ALA A 239 8.04 16.16 13.01
CA ALA A 239 9.24 15.39 12.69
C ALA A 239 9.51 15.41 11.19
N ASN A 240 10.77 15.22 10.80
CA ASN A 240 11.08 14.94 9.40
C ASN A 240 10.46 13.59 9.02
N ALA A 241 9.79 13.55 7.88
CA ALA A 241 9.04 12.36 7.48
C ALA A 241 9.03 12.10 5.98
N ILE A 242 8.93 10.82 5.62
CA ILE A 242 8.75 10.34 4.25
C ILE A 242 7.39 9.64 4.19
N GLU A 243 6.47 10.22 3.44
CA GLU A 243 5.22 9.57 3.05
C GLU A 243 5.49 8.64 1.88
N VAL A 244 5.10 7.38 2.06
CA VAL A 244 5.30 6.32 1.07
C VAL A 244 3.97 5.71 0.62
N GLU A 245 3.96 5.21 -0.61
CA GLU A 245 2.91 4.37 -1.17
C GLU A 245 3.41 2.92 -1.07
N ILE A 246 2.90 2.17 -0.09
CA ILE A 246 3.28 0.76 0.12
C ILE A 246 2.62 -0.09 -0.96
N ILE A 247 3.43 -0.86 -1.67
CA ILE A 247 3.00 -1.79 -2.72
C ILE A 247 2.76 -3.18 -2.11
N ALA A 248 3.68 -3.63 -1.25
CA ALA A 248 3.59 -4.91 -0.57
C ALA A 248 4.25 -4.88 0.82
N ILE A 249 3.75 -5.71 1.73
CA ILE A 249 4.36 -6.05 3.01
C ILE A 249 4.42 -7.57 3.11
N TYR A 250 5.58 -8.14 3.40
CA TYR A 250 5.79 -9.58 3.41
C TYR A 250 6.96 -10.00 4.28
N SER A 251 6.97 -11.27 4.66
CA SER A 251 8.10 -11.98 5.28
C SER A 251 8.59 -13.16 4.43
#